data_AF-A0A2S5JFI6-F1
#
_entry.id   AF-A0A2S5JFI6-F1
#
_cell.length_a   1.000
_cell.length_b   1.000
_cell.length_c   1.000
_cell.angle_alpha   90.00
_cell.angle_beta   90.00
_cell.angle_gamma   90.00
#
_symmetry.space_group_name_H-M   'P 1'
#
loop_
_entity.id
_entity.type
_entity.pdbx_description
1 polymer ?
#
loop_
_entity_poly.entity_id
_entity_poly.type
_entity_poly.pdbx_seq_one_letter_code
_entity_poly.pdbx_strand_id
1 'polypeptide(L)'
;MAGSGGPWGGGSGGNDDRPGGQDRPGGNRPGQGPQITEIDDLVRKGTEQLRVLMGGRGGGPRGPAGRGGGQGPRMTRGTIGLGILAAVAVWAFASFYTVRPEEQSVELFLGKFSSIGQPGLNFAPWPFVRAYVVPVTPERTEDIGVGRGDADSGLMLTGDENIVDIDFQVVWNISDPTKYLFNLRDPELTIRSVAESSMREIIAQSQLAPILNRDRGIIAERLKELIQSTLDSYDSGLNVVRVNFDRADPPREVIDAFKNVQSAEQQRDRLQKEADAYANTVLAGARGQAAQLLEEAEAYRAQVINQAEGEASRFLAVLEEYRKAPEVTRKRLYLETMERVLGKVDKFIIDEGAGANGVVPYLPLNELGRKATNPPATSNTNVGGAN
;
A
#
# COMPACT_ATOMS: atom_id res chain seq x y z
N MET A 1 -9.05 47.32 -5.32
CA MET A 1 -9.77 46.23 -4.63
C MET A 1 -8.71 45.27 -4.12
N ALA A 2 -8.18 45.52 -2.91
CA ALA A 2 -8.66 45.02 -1.61
C ALA A 2 -8.44 43.49 -1.51
N GLY A 3 -7.68 42.91 -0.59
CA GLY A 3 -7.06 43.42 0.64
C GLY A 3 -7.41 42.49 1.80
N SER A 4 -6.39 41.87 2.43
CA SER A 4 -6.27 41.54 3.87
C SER A 4 -4.97 40.71 4.01
N GLY A 5 -4.02 40.96 4.92
CA GLY A 5 -4.04 41.76 6.14
C GLY A 5 -4.07 40.82 7.35
N GLY A 6 -2.92 40.49 7.93
CA GLY A 6 -2.83 39.78 9.21
C GLY A 6 -1.39 39.36 9.60
N PRO A 7 -0.95 39.55 10.86
CA PRO A 7 0.02 40.62 11.08
C PRO A 7 1.09 40.40 12.21
N TRP A 8 2.25 41.06 12.02
CA TRP A 8 3.33 41.40 12.99
C TRP A 8 4.29 40.28 13.44
N GLY A 9 5.63 40.46 13.45
CA GLY A 9 6.51 41.64 13.24
C GLY A 9 7.75 41.48 14.16
N GLY A 10 8.99 41.46 13.67
CA GLY A 10 9.92 42.60 13.50
C GLY A 10 10.79 42.80 14.76
N GLY A 11 12.11 43.03 14.81
CA GLY A 11 13.14 43.40 13.83
C GLY A 11 14.04 44.51 14.41
N SER A 12 15.38 44.41 14.19
CA SER A 12 16.42 45.46 14.39
C SER A 12 16.83 45.80 15.84
N GLY A 13 18.08 46.14 16.21
CA GLY A 13 19.29 46.56 15.49
C GLY A 13 19.88 47.81 16.18
N GLY A 14 21.21 47.90 16.34
CA GLY A 14 21.92 49.17 16.60
C GLY A 14 22.84 49.24 17.82
N ASN A 15 24.13 49.45 17.56
CA ASN A 15 25.21 49.82 18.49
C ASN A 15 25.06 51.26 19.05
N ASP A 16 25.66 51.56 20.19
CA ASP A 16 26.80 52.51 20.32
C ASP A 16 27.12 52.84 21.80
N ASP A 17 28.25 53.53 21.98
CA ASP A 17 29.19 53.64 23.09
C ASP A 17 28.76 54.19 24.47
N ARG A 18 29.58 53.75 25.46
CA ARG A 18 30.06 54.29 26.77
C ARG A 18 29.88 55.81 27.09
N PRO A 19 30.22 56.33 28.31
CA PRO A 19 30.27 55.74 29.68
C PRO A 19 29.78 56.67 30.83
N GLY A 20 29.54 56.09 32.02
CA GLY A 20 29.85 56.70 33.33
C GLY A 20 28.77 57.50 34.07
N GLY A 21 28.79 57.43 35.41
CA GLY A 21 28.19 58.43 36.32
C GLY A 21 27.20 57.89 37.36
N GLN A 22 27.48 58.17 38.63
CA GLN A 22 26.69 57.85 39.84
C GLN A 22 25.30 58.51 39.90
N ASP A 23 24.33 57.88 40.59
CA ASP A 23 23.72 58.40 41.83
C ASP A 23 22.62 57.48 42.42
N ARG A 24 22.56 57.43 43.76
CA ARG A 24 21.49 56.84 44.62
C ARG A 24 20.28 57.82 44.70
N PRO A 25 19.13 57.59 45.40
CA PRO A 25 18.77 56.57 46.41
C PRO A 25 17.30 56.02 46.42
N GLY A 26 17.07 54.99 47.25
CA GLY A 26 15.79 54.65 47.91
C GLY A 26 14.77 53.90 47.05
N GLY A 27 14.05 52.88 47.49
CA GLY A 27 13.88 52.23 48.79
C GLY A 27 12.52 51.51 48.74
N ASN A 28 12.48 50.22 49.09
CA ASN A 28 11.66 49.65 50.17
C ASN A 28 11.30 48.16 49.93
N ARG A 29 11.37 47.39 51.02
CA ARG A 29 11.06 45.96 51.19
C ARG A 29 9.54 45.68 51.07
N PRO A 30 9.10 44.43 50.88
CA PRO A 30 9.01 43.41 51.96
C PRO A 30 9.56 42.05 51.46
N GLY A 31 10.21 41.23 52.29
CA GLY A 31 9.60 40.48 53.37
C GLY A 31 10.50 39.29 53.70
N GLN A 32 10.44 38.86 54.95
CA GLN A 32 11.45 38.07 55.67
C GLN A 32 11.01 36.61 55.79
N GLY A 33 11.95 35.67 55.64
CA GLY A 33 11.80 34.27 56.01
C GLY A 33 13.19 33.60 56.14
N PRO A 34 13.42 32.75 57.15
CA PRO A 34 14.76 32.49 57.72
C PRO A 34 15.54 31.37 57.02
N GLN A 35 16.86 31.49 57.05
CA GLN A 35 17.80 30.47 56.63
C GLN A 35 17.73 29.26 57.56
N ILE A 36 17.50 28.08 56.98
CA ILE A 36 17.56 26.77 57.63
C ILE A 36 19.02 26.44 57.93
N THR A 37 19.42 26.65 59.18
CA THR A 37 20.73 26.34 59.78
C THR A 37 20.92 24.84 60.10
N GLU A 38 20.06 23.95 59.62
CA GLU A 38 20.05 22.55 60.09
C GLU A 38 20.99 21.61 59.33
N ILE A 39 21.47 22.01 58.15
CA ILE A 39 22.36 21.16 57.32
C ILE A 39 23.83 21.32 57.76
N ASP A 40 24.25 22.54 58.14
CA ASP A 40 25.63 22.82 58.56
C ASP A 40 25.99 22.18 59.92
N ASP A 41 25.02 22.08 60.84
CA ASP A 41 25.22 21.44 62.13
C ASP A 41 25.25 19.90 62.03
N LEU A 42 24.56 19.32 61.04
CA LEU A 42 24.57 17.87 60.79
C LEU A 42 25.91 17.42 60.18
N VAL A 43 26.45 18.21 59.25
CA VAL A 43 27.76 17.98 58.62
C VAL A 43 28.89 18.11 59.65
N ARG A 44 28.79 19.10 60.56
CA ARG A 44 29.80 19.31 61.60
C ARG A 44 29.83 18.16 62.62
N LYS A 45 28.67 17.63 63.05
CA LYS A 45 28.61 16.47 63.95
C LYS A 45 29.12 15.17 63.32
N GLY A 46 28.95 14.97 62.01
CA GLY A 46 29.54 13.83 61.28
C GLY A 46 31.07 13.86 61.24
N THR A 47 31.66 15.06 61.12
CA THR A 47 33.12 15.23 61.11
C THR A 47 33.78 15.04 62.48
N GLU A 48 33.03 15.24 63.58
CA GLU A 48 33.55 15.07 64.93
C GLU A 48 33.59 13.59 65.38
N GLN A 49 32.64 12.75 64.96
CA GLN A 49 32.67 11.32 65.25
C GLN A 49 33.74 10.56 64.44
N LEU A 50 33.97 10.97 63.19
CA LEU A 50 35.05 10.41 62.36
C LEU A 50 36.44 10.70 62.95
N ARG A 51 36.58 11.84 63.63
CA ARG A 51 37.82 12.27 64.29
C ARG A 51 38.14 11.47 65.57
N VAL A 52 37.12 10.93 66.24
CA VAL A 52 37.31 10.10 67.45
C VAL A 52 37.63 8.65 67.08
N LEU A 53 37.13 8.14 65.96
CA LEU A 53 37.50 6.81 65.44
C LEU A 53 38.88 6.79 64.75
N MET A 54 39.29 7.91 64.15
CA MET A 54 40.60 8.09 63.51
C MET A 54 41.62 8.58 64.54
N GLY A 55 42.07 7.65 65.39
CA GLY A 55 43.05 7.78 66.47
C GLY A 55 43.90 9.05 66.58
N GLY A 56 43.82 9.69 67.75
CA GLY A 56 44.75 10.71 68.21
C GLY A 56 44.71 10.87 69.73
N ARG A 57 45.36 9.96 70.46
CA ARG A 57 45.53 10.00 71.92
C ARG A 57 46.67 10.95 72.31
N GLY A 58 46.35 12.01 73.08
CA GLY A 58 47.27 12.89 73.82
C GLY A 58 47.79 14.09 73.02
N GLY A 59 47.88 15.32 73.54
CA GLY A 59 47.67 15.91 74.87
C GLY A 59 47.89 17.43 74.78
N GLY A 60 47.65 18.17 75.87
CA GLY A 60 47.95 19.61 76.01
C GLY A 60 49.47 19.91 76.17
N PRO A 61 49.88 21.13 76.60
CA PRO A 61 50.34 22.19 75.69
C PRO A 61 51.78 22.70 75.94
N ARG A 62 52.25 23.60 75.03
CA ARG A 62 53.41 24.53 75.06
C ARG A 62 54.77 24.05 74.51
N GLY A 63 55.29 24.84 73.55
CA GLY A 63 56.70 24.89 73.15
C GLY A 63 56.90 25.23 71.66
N PRO A 64 57.57 26.34 71.28
CA PRO A 64 57.73 26.76 69.89
C PRO A 64 59.07 26.31 69.27
N ALA A 65 59.12 26.38 67.93
CA ALA A 65 60.25 26.17 67.03
C ALA A 65 60.57 24.71 66.66
N GLY A 66 60.43 24.41 65.36
CA GLY A 66 60.81 23.12 64.80
C GLY A 66 60.35 22.96 63.36
N ARG A 67 61.20 23.38 62.42
CA ARG A 67 61.15 23.00 61.01
C ARG A 67 61.15 21.47 60.94
N GLY A 68 60.03 20.86 60.56
CA GLY A 68 59.88 19.41 60.53
C GLY A 68 58.80 19.03 59.53
N GLY A 69 59.19 18.22 58.54
CA GLY A 69 58.40 17.88 57.37
C GLY A 69 56.98 17.41 57.71
N GLY A 70 56.05 17.76 56.82
CA GLY A 70 54.67 17.29 56.86
C GLY A 70 54.66 15.77 56.98
N GLN A 71 54.49 15.30 58.22
CA GLN A 71 54.26 13.90 58.50
C GLN A 71 52.83 13.63 58.03
N GLY A 72 52.72 13.16 56.79
CA GLY A 72 51.48 12.66 56.23
C GLY A 72 50.78 11.72 57.21
N PRO A 73 49.44 11.61 57.12
CA PRO A 73 48.62 10.94 58.11
C PRO A 73 49.22 9.59 58.51
N ARG A 74 49.47 9.40 59.81
CA ARG A 74 49.98 8.12 60.32
C ARG A 74 48.90 7.07 60.11
N MET A 75 49.08 6.28 59.05
CA MET A 75 48.20 5.19 58.65
C MET A 75 48.20 4.12 59.75
N THR A 76 47.29 4.24 60.71
CA THR A 76 47.07 3.23 61.75
C THR A 76 46.40 2.03 61.09
N ARG A 77 46.67 0.79 61.52
CA ARG A 77 46.06 -0.43 60.94
C ARG A 77 44.53 -0.35 60.80
N GLY A 78 43.85 0.39 61.70
CA GLY A 78 42.41 0.69 61.59
C GLY A 78 42.01 1.65 60.47
N THR A 79 42.83 2.67 60.18
CA THR A 79 42.60 3.58 59.03
C THR A 79 42.85 2.91 57.68
N ILE A 80 43.79 1.96 57.63
CA ILE A 80 44.01 1.09 56.46
C ILE A 80 42.79 0.19 56.25
N GLY A 81 42.28 -0.44 57.33
CA GLY A 81 41.09 -1.28 57.26
C GLY A 81 39.84 -0.53 56.79
N LEU A 82 39.57 0.65 57.36
CA LEU A 82 38.47 1.52 56.93
C LEU A 82 38.65 2.00 55.48
N GLY A 83 39.87 2.32 55.06
CA GLY A 83 40.18 2.70 53.68
C GLY A 83 39.93 1.57 52.68
N ILE A 84 40.33 0.34 53.00
CA ILE A 84 40.05 -0.85 52.18
C ILE A 84 38.54 -1.10 52.11
N LEU A 85 37.82 -1.00 53.23
CA LEU A 85 36.39 -1.24 53.26
C LEU A 85 35.63 -0.18 52.45
N ALA A 86 36.02 1.09 52.53
CA ALA A 86 35.49 2.15 51.68
C ALA A 86 35.82 1.91 50.19
N ALA A 87 37.04 1.46 49.88
CA ALA A 87 37.43 1.12 48.51
C ALA A 87 36.62 -0.05 47.94
N VAL A 88 36.37 -1.09 48.73
CA VAL A 88 35.52 -2.23 48.34
C VAL A 88 34.07 -1.80 48.16
N ALA A 89 33.55 -0.91 49.01
CA ALA A 89 32.19 -0.39 48.87
C ALA A 89 32.03 0.45 47.59
N VAL A 90 32.99 1.33 47.29
CA VAL A 90 33.01 2.10 46.03
C VAL A 90 33.17 1.17 44.83
N TRP A 91 34.01 0.15 44.94
CA TRP A 91 34.19 -0.87 43.89
C TRP A 91 32.92 -1.66 43.62
N ALA A 92 32.23 -2.13 44.67
CA ALA A 92 30.98 -2.85 44.54
C ALA A 92 29.87 -1.97 43.94
N PHE A 93 29.78 -0.70 44.37
CA PHE A 93 28.82 0.26 43.79
C PHE A 93 29.12 0.52 42.31
N ALA A 94 30.39 0.69 41.94
CA ALA A 94 30.82 0.88 40.54
C ALA A 94 30.66 -0.38 39.66
N SER A 95 30.48 -1.55 40.26
CA SER A 95 30.30 -2.82 39.55
C SER A 95 28.85 -3.08 39.15
N PHE A 96 27.91 -2.25 39.59
CA PHE A 96 26.52 -2.31 39.13
C PHE A 96 26.36 -1.58 37.80
N TYR A 97 25.59 -2.18 36.89
CA TYR A 97 25.22 -1.58 35.62
C TYR A 97 23.76 -1.89 35.30
N THR A 98 23.14 -1.07 34.47
CA THR A 98 21.74 -1.24 34.09
C THR A 98 21.63 -1.61 32.62
N VAL A 99 20.71 -2.51 32.31
CA VAL A 99 20.41 -2.98 30.95
C VAL A 99 18.97 -2.62 30.62
N ARG A 100 18.75 -2.01 29.46
CA ARG A 100 17.41 -1.60 29.02
C ARG A 100 16.58 -2.80 28.55
N PRO A 101 15.23 -2.71 28.53
CA PRO A 101 14.38 -3.77 27.99
C PRO A 101 14.65 -4.15 26.52
N GLU A 102 15.18 -3.24 25.70
CA GLU A 102 15.56 -3.51 24.30
C GLU A 102 16.97 -4.10 24.14
N GLU A 103 17.71 -4.25 25.23
CA GLU A 103 19.11 -4.66 25.27
C GLU A 103 19.27 -5.97 26.05
N GLN A 104 20.28 -6.74 25.69
CA GLN A 104 20.76 -7.87 26.48
C GLN A 104 22.24 -7.71 26.75
N SER A 105 22.68 -8.17 27.92
CA SER A 105 24.08 -8.14 28.30
C SER A 105 24.69 -9.53 28.20
N VAL A 106 25.88 -9.61 27.58
CA VAL A 106 26.68 -10.83 27.54
C VAL A 106 27.83 -10.67 28.53
N GLU A 107 27.83 -11.48 29.57
CA GLU A 107 28.81 -11.43 30.66
C GLU A 107 29.92 -12.46 30.44
N LEU A 108 31.16 -11.98 30.52
CA LEU A 108 32.37 -12.77 30.35
C LEU A 108 33.13 -12.83 31.68
N PHE A 109 33.29 -14.02 32.24
CA PHE A 109 34.14 -14.25 33.41
C PHE A 109 35.53 -14.68 32.94
N LEU A 110 36.54 -13.83 33.19
CA LEU A 110 37.92 -14.01 32.73
C LEU A 110 38.03 -14.38 31.23
N GLY A 111 37.14 -13.83 30.41
CA GLY A 111 37.12 -14.05 28.96
C GLY A 111 36.36 -15.30 28.50
N LYS A 112 35.78 -16.10 29.41
CA LYS A 112 34.84 -17.17 29.05
C LYS A 112 33.40 -16.71 29.22
N PHE A 113 32.53 -17.11 28.30
CA PHE A 113 31.09 -16.85 28.41
C PHE A 113 30.54 -17.43 29.72
N SER A 114 29.83 -16.60 30.48
CA SER A 114 29.24 -16.98 31.77
C SER A 114 27.71 -17.00 31.70
N SER A 115 27.11 -15.87 31.33
CA SER A 115 25.67 -15.66 31.45
C SER A 115 25.19 -14.56 30.52
N ILE A 116 23.91 -14.65 30.14
CA ILE A 116 23.16 -13.55 29.51
C ILE A 116 22.40 -12.83 30.61
N GLY A 117 22.71 -11.56 30.84
CA GLY A 117 22.04 -10.73 31.82
C GLY A 117 20.70 -10.21 31.27
N GLN A 118 19.66 -10.37 32.08
CA GLN A 118 18.29 -9.94 31.78
C GLN A 118 18.15 -8.41 31.92
N PRO A 119 17.09 -7.80 31.35
CA PRO A 119 16.81 -6.38 31.53
C PRO A 119 16.69 -6.01 33.01
N GLY A 120 17.32 -4.92 33.43
CA GLY A 120 17.32 -4.47 34.81
C GLY A 120 18.73 -4.18 35.36
N LEU A 121 18.86 -4.25 36.69
CA LEU A 121 20.11 -4.01 37.39
C LEU A 121 20.94 -5.30 37.43
N ASN A 122 22.12 -5.27 36.80
CA ASN A 122 23.06 -6.37 36.76
C ASN A 122 24.36 -6.00 37.49
N PHE A 123 25.14 -7.03 37.87
CA PHE A 123 26.35 -6.87 38.68
C PHE A 123 27.54 -7.54 37.99
N ALA A 124 28.46 -6.74 37.46
CA ALA A 124 29.68 -7.19 36.80
C ALA A 124 30.91 -6.63 37.54
N PRO A 125 31.51 -7.42 38.46
CA PRO A 125 32.70 -6.99 39.19
C PRO A 125 33.94 -6.96 38.29
N TRP A 126 34.33 -5.75 37.87
CA TRP A 126 35.59 -5.52 37.15
C TRP A 126 36.78 -5.74 38.11
N PRO A 127 37.88 -6.43 37.75
CA PRO A 127 38.30 -6.83 36.41
C PRO A 127 37.93 -8.27 36.02
N PHE A 128 37.22 -9.01 36.86
CA PHE A 128 36.94 -10.43 36.65
C PHE A 128 35.81 -10.67 35.66
N VAL A 129 34.78 -9.81 35.68
CA VAL A 129 33.64 -9.87 34.76
C VAL A 129 33.64 -8.66 33.84
N ARG A 130 33.49 -8.89 32.54
CA ARG A 130 33.20 -7.85 31.54
C ARG A 130 31.81 -8.06 30.97
N ALA A 131 31.00 -7.01 30.95
CA ALA A 131 29.66 -7.03 30.37
C ALA A 131 29.66 -6.27 29.03
N TYR A 132 29.12 -6.90 27.99
CA TYR A 132 28.86 -6.26 26.69
C TYR A 132 27.35 -6.12 26.52
N VAL A 133 26.86 -4.89 26.40
CA VAL A 133 25.44 -4.61 26.21
C VAL A 133 25.17 -4.45 24.72
N VAL A 134 24.25 -5.27 24.18
CA VAL A 134 23.90 -5.29 22.75
C VAL A 134 22.40 -5.05 22.60
N PRO A 135 21.96 -4.11 21.73
CA PRO A 135 20.55 -3.91 21.44
C PRO A 135 20.06 -5.03 20.52
N VAL A 136 19.22 -5.91 21.06
CA VAL A 136 18.73 -7.13 20.39
C VAL A 136 17.35 -6.96 19.76
N THR A 137 16.49 -6.16 20.41
CA THR A 137 15.09 -5.96 20.00
C THR A 137 14.89 -5.05 18.79
N PRO A 138 15.68 -3.96 18.59
CA PRO A 138 15.47 -3.08 17.45
C PRO A 138 15.69 -3.78 16.11
N GLU A 139 14.73 -3.66 15.19
CA GLU A 139 14.92 -4.05 13.79
C GLU A 139 15.97 -3.15 13.15
N ARG A 140 16.97 -3.76 12.51
CA ARG A 140 17.98 -3.08 11.71
C ARG A 140 17.76 -3.38 10.25
N THR A 141 18.10 -2.41 9.41
CA THR A 141 17.91 -2.48 7.97
C THR A 141 19.26 -2.36 7.28
N GLU A 142 19.59 -3.31 6.41
CA GLU A 142 20.72 -3.22 5.50
C GLU A 142 20.20 -3.07 4.08
N ASP A 143 20.59 -1.98 3.43
CA ASP A 143 20.27 -1.69 2.04
C ASP A 143 21.37 -2.25 1.13
N ILE A 144 21.00 -3.05 0.14
CA ILE A 144 21.91 -3.66 -0.84
C ILE A 144 21.49 -3.17 -2.24
N GLY A 145 22.48 -2.81 -3.07
CA GLY A 145 22.25 -2.17 -4.38
C GLY A 145 22.12 -0.64 -4.33
N VAL A 146 21.77 -0.08 -3.17
CA VAL A 146 21.47 1.35 -3.00
C VAL A 146 22.75 2.17 -2.72
N GLY A 147 23.61 2.38 -3.72
CA GLY A 147 24.90 3.05 -3.53
C GLY A 147 25.36 3.93 -4.69
N ARG A 148 25.39 5.26 -4.49
CA ARG A 148 25.89 6.26 -5.47
C ARG A 148 27.42 6.21 -5.74
N GLY A 149 28.13 5.24 -5.14
CA GLY A 149 29.59 5.15 -5.18
C GLY A 149 30.16 3.91 -5.86
N ASP A 150 29.36 2.86 -6.08
CA ASP A 150 29.82 1.61 -6.71
C ASP A 150 28.72 1.10 -7.65
N ALA A 151 28.81 1.53 -8.91
CA ALA A 151 27.78 1.32 -9.94
C ALA A 151 27.54 -0.16 -10.28
N ASP A 152 28.38 -1.08 -9.78
CA ASP A 152 28.30 -2.52 -10.03
C ASP A 152 27.62 -3.33 -8.90
N SER A 153 27.34 -2.72 -7.75
CA SER A 153 26.90 -3.46 -6.55
C SER A 153 25.46 -4.00 -6.62
N GLY A 154 24.64 -3.51 -7.55
CA GLY A 154 23.26 -3.97 -7.80
C GLY A 154 23.07 -4.76 -9.11
N LEU A 155 24.10 -4.84 -9.95
CA LEU A 155 24.01 -5.46 -11.28
C LEU A 155 24.15 -6.99 -11.19
N MET A 156 23.15 -7.69 -11.71
CA MET A 156 23.07 -9.14 -11.72
C MET A 156 22.67 -9.65 -13.11
N LEU A 157 23.11 -10.87 -13.43
CA LEU A 157 22.76 -11.57 -14.66
C LEU A 157 21.68 -12.61 -14.35
N THR A 158 20.55 -12.52 -15.03
CA THR A 158 19.47 -13.51 -14.95
C THR A 158 19.82 -14.78 -15.74
N GLY A 159 19.09 -15.88 -15.49
CA GLY A 159 19.30 -17.15 -16.19
C GLY A 159 19.01 -17.11 -17.70
N ASP A 160 18.32 -16.07 -18.18
CA ASP A 160 18.06 -15.78 -19.60
C ASP A 160 19.01 -14.71 -20.18
N GLU A 161 20.20 -14.57 -19.59
CA GLU A 161 21.31 -13.71 -20.05
C GLU A 161 21.00 -12.20 -20.07
N ASN A 162 20.01 -11.74 -19.29
CA ASN A 162 19.71 -10.32 -19.15
C ASN A 162 20.39 -9.72 -17.93
N ILE A 163 20.87 -8.49 -18.08
CA ILE A 163 21.41 -7.71 -16.97
C ILE A 163 20.24 -6.97 -16.31
N VAL A 164 20.19 -7.01 -14.98
CA VAL A 164 19.19 -6.33 -14.17
C VAL A 164 19.87 -5.63 -12.99
N ASP A 165 19.42 -4.41 -12.71
CA ASP A 165 19.80 -3.64 -11.52
C ASP A 165 18.75 -3.87 -10.43
N ILE A 166 19.17 -4.46 -9.31
CA ILE A 166 18.28 -4.88 -8.23
C ILE A 166 18.62 -4.16 -6.93
N ASP A 167 17.63 -3.44 -6.42
CA ASP A 167 17.63 -2.80 -5.11
C ASP A 167 16.76 -3.59 -4.14
N PHE A 168 17.33 -3.98 -3.00
CA PHE A 168 16.59 -4.67 -1.95
C PHE A 168 17.14 -4.37 -0.56
N GLN A 169 16.29 -4.49 0.45
CA GLN A 169 16.59 -4.22 1.84
C GLN A 169 16.33 -5.45 2.69
N VAL A 170 17.31 -5.83 3.52
CA VAL A 170 17.18 -6.92 4.49
C VAL A 170 16.91 -6.34 5.86
N VAL A 171 15.79 -6.74 6.47
CA VAL A 171 15.42 -6.36 7.83
C VAL A 171 15.70 -7.51 8.78
N TRP A 172 16.51 -7.27 9.80
CA TRP A 172 16.99 -8.29 10.71
C TRP A 172 17.02 -7.81 12.16
N ASN A 173 17.01 -8.76 13.09
CA ASN A 173 17.23 -8.52 14.51
C ASN A 173 18.15 -9.61 15.09
N ILE A 174 18.61 -9.40 16.33
CA ILE A 174 19.52 -10.33 17.00
C ILE A 174 18.68 -11.28 17.84
N SER A 175 18.75 -12.57 17.52
CA SER A 175 18.07 -13.62 18.28
C SER A 175 18.94 -14.12 19.44
N ASP A 176 20.24 -14.32 19.22
CA ASP A 176 21.20 -14.74 20.24
C ASP A 176 22.43 -13.80 20.25
N PRO A 177 22.57 -12.93 21.27
CA PRO A 177 23.68 -11.99 21.35
C PRO A 177 25.04 -12.66 21.58
N THR A 178 25.07 -13.90 22.09
CA THR A 178 26.30 -14.64 22.33
C THR A 178 26.90 -15.07 21.00
N LYS A 179 26.09 -15.73 20.18
CA LYS A 179 26.45 -16.15 18.82
C LYS A 179 26.85 -14.95 17.95
N TYR A 180 26.08 -13.87 18.03
CA TYR A 180 26.37 -12.62 17.32
C TYR A 180 27.74 -12.03 17.66
N LEU A 181 28.13 -11.99 18.95
CA LEU A 181 29.40 -11.37 19.37
C LEU A 181 30.64 -12.24 19.11
N PHE A 182 30.50 -13.57 19.13
CA PHE A 182 31.65 -14.48 19.07
C PHE A 182 31.86 -15.16 17.73
N ASN A 183 30.81 -15.35 16.93
CA ASN A 183 30.91 -16.07 15.65
C ASN A 183 31.05 -15.12 14.45
N LEU A 184 30.61 -13.86 14.57
CA LEU A 184 30.72 -12.87 13.50
C LEU A 184 31.73 -11.78 13.86
N ARG A 185 32.73 -11.58 12.99
CA ARG A 185 33.69 -10.47 13.15
C ARG A 185 33.06 -9.13 12.78
N ASP A 186 32.36 -9.09 11.65
CA ASP A 186 31.69 -7.90 11.11
C ASP A 186 30.29 -8.33 10.62
N PRO A 187 29.27 -8.19 11.48
CA PRO A 187 27.92 -8.67 11.17
C PRO A 187 27.28 -7.96 9.98
N GLU A 188 27.44 -6.65 9.86
CA GLU A 188 26.84 -5.85 8.79
C GLU A 188 27.41 -6.26 7.42
N LEU A 189 28.75 -6.37 7.33
CA LEU A 189 29.41 -6.84 6.11
C LEU A 189 29.06 -8.29 5.77
N THR A 190 28.92 -9.15 6.78
CA THR A 190 28.57 -10.56 6.59
C THR A 190 27.15 -10.70 6.06
N ILE A 191 26.18 -10.00 6.66
CA ILE A 191 24.79 -9.99 6.20
C ILE A 191 24.73 -9.48 4.76
N ARG A 192 25.41 -8.37 4.46
CA ARG A 192 25.46 -7.82 3.09
C ARG A 192 26.00 -8.85 2.09
N SER A 193 27.12 -9.50 2.42
CA SER A 193 27.76 -10.48 1.52
C SER A 193 26.88 -11.72 1.31
N VAL A 194 26.25 -12.23 2.38
CA VAL A 194 25.33 -13.38 2.29
C VAL A 194 24.08 -13.03 1.52
N ALA A 195 23.51 -11.84 1.76
CA ALA A 195 22.33 -11.34 1.07
C ALA A 195 22.60 -11.16 -0.43
N GLU A 196 23.72 -10.53 -0.78
CA GLU A 196 24.13 -10.34 -2.17
C GLU A 196 24.37 -11.69 -2.87
N SER A 197 25.09 -12.62 -2.23
CA SER A 197 25.35 -13.95 -2.80
C SER A 197 24.05 -14.74 -2.99
N SER A 198 23.16 -14.73 -2.00
CA SER A 198 21.85 -15.40 -2.07
C SER A 198 20.97 -14.82 -3.17
N MET A 199 20.95 -13.48 -3.30
CA MET A 199 20.21 -12.79 -4.36
C MET A 199 20.77 -13.16 -5.73
N ARG A 200 22.10 -13.12 -5.91
CA ARG A 200 22.78 -13.52 -7.15
C ARG A 200 22.46 -14.96 -7.54
N GLU A 201 22.42 -15.89 -6.59
CA GLU A 201 22.03 -17.28 -6.84
C GLU A 201 20.59 -17.39 -7.36
N ILE A 202 19.64 -16.75 -6.69
CA ILE A 202 18.21 -16.82 -7.08
C ILE A 202 18.00 -16.19 -8.46
N ILE A 203 18.66 -15.06 -8.74
CA ILE A 203 18.53 -14.35 -10.02
C ILE A 203 19.14 -15.13 -11.17
N ALA A 204 20.30 -15.75 -10.96
CA ALA A 204 20.92 -16.61 -11.97
C ALA A 204 20.05 -17.82 -12.36
N GLN A 205 19.14 -18.25 -11.48
CA GLN A 205 18.19 -19.34 -11.75
C GLN A 205 16.83 -18.85 -12.28
N SER A 206 16.61 -17.53 -12.34
CA SER A 206 15.32 -16.91 -12.67
C SER A 206 15.36 -16.18 -14.02
N GLN A 207 14.21 -16.04 -14.66
CA GLN A 207 14.04 -15.25 -15.89
C GLN A 207 13.72 -13.80 -15.55
N LEU A 208 14.08 -12.85 -16.42
CA LEU A 208 13.87 -11.42 -16.16
C LEU A 208 12.37 -11.05 -16.04
N ALA A 209 11.54 -11.51 -17.00
CA ALA A 209 10.16 -11.02 -17.12
C ALA A 209 9.28 -11.30 -15.88
N PRO A 210 9.34 -12.46 -15.22
CA PRO A 210 8.59 -12.71 -13.99
C PRO A 210 9.06 -11.88 -12.79
N ILE A 211 10.37 -11.62 -12.68
CA ILE A 211 10.98 -10.76 -11.63
C ILE A 211 10.40 -9.34 -11.72
N LEU A 212 10.26 -8.80 -12.94
CA LEU A 212 9.77 -7.44 -13.15
C LEU A 212 8.30 -7.27 -12.72
N ASN A 213 7.46 -8.30 -12.91
CA ASN A 213 6.01 -8.14 -12.89
C ASN A 213 5.27 -8.82 -11.73
N ARG A 214 5.61 -10.07 -11.38
CA ARG A 214 4.74 -10.91 -10.53
C ARG A 214 5.48 -11.60 -9.39
N ASP A 215 6.70 -12.08 -9.65
CA ASP A 215 7.33 -13.07 -8.78
C ASP A 215 8.17 -12.42 -7.66
N ARG A 216 8.14 -11.08 -7.52
CA ARG A 216 8.89 -10.33 -6.48
C ARG A 216 8.64 -10.85 -5.06
N GLY A 217 7.37 -11.13 -4.72
CA GLY A 217 7.02 -11.65 -3.39
C GLY A 217 7.53 -13.06 -3.15
N ILE A 218 7.51 -13.92 -4.18
CA ILE A 218 8.01 -15.30 -4.09
C ILE A 218 9.54 -15.29 -3.96
N ILE A 219 10.21 -14.42 -4.72
CA ILE A 219 11.66 -14.22 -4.66
C ILE A 219 12.07 -13.70 -3.28
N ALA A 220 11.34 -12.72 -2.72
CA ALA A 220 11.63 -12.18 -1.41
C ALA A 220 11.54 -13.24 -0.30
N GLU A 221 10.54 -14.13 -0.34
CA GLU A 221 10.42 -15.19 0.67
C GLU A 221 11.49 -16.27 0.49
N ARG A 222 11.78 -16.68 -0.76
CA ARG A 222 12.89 -17.61 -1.03
C ARG A 222 14.24 -17.04 -0.62
N LEU A 223 14.44 -15.73 -0.82
CA LEU A 223 15.64 -15.02 -0.42
C LEU A 223 15.78 -14.96 1.10
N LYS A 224 14.69 -14.67 1.82
CA LYS A 224 14.66 -14.71 3.28
C LYS A 224 15.05 -16.09 3.81
N GLU A 225 14.49 -17.17 3.25
CA GLU A 225 14.82 -18.55 3.63
C GLU A 225 16.30 -18.87 3.35
N LEU A 226 16.82 -18.47 2.19
CA LEU A 226 18.21 -18.73 1.80
C LEU A 226 19.21 -17.94 2.66
N ILE A 227 18.92 -16.67 2.95
CA ILE A 227 19.75 -15.85 3.85
C ILE A 227 19.71 -16.44 5.26
N GLN A 228 18.53 -16.79 5.78
CA GLN A 228 18.41 -17.35 7.13
C GLN A 228 19.19 -18.68 7.25
N SER A 229 19.00 -19.61 6.31
CA SER A 229 19.71 -20.88 6.32
C SER A 229 21.23 -20.73 6.21
N THR A 230 21.71 -19.76 5.41
CA THR A 230 23.14 -19.45 5.31
C THR A 230 23.67 -18.82 6.60
N LEU A 231 22.95 -17.88 7.20
CA LEU A 231 23.31 -17.26 8.48
C LEU A 231 23.25 -18.24 9.66
N ASP A 232 22.34 -19.21 9.63
CA ASP A 232 22.26 -20.30 10.60
C ASP A 232 23.46 -21.23 10.49
N SER A 233 23.95 -21.49 9.27
CA SER A 233 25.16 -22.31 9.05
C SER A 233 26.43 -21.71 9.64
N TYR A 234 26.46 -20.38 9.84
CA TYR A 234 27.54 -19.65 10.49
C TYR A 234 27.34 -19.51 12.00
N ASP A 235 26.27 -20.10 12.55
CA ASP A 235 25.85 -19.89 13.93
C ASP A 235 25.81 -18.39 14.30
N SER A 236 25.28 -17.55 13.40
CA SER A 236 25.33 -16.09 13.54
C SER A 236 24.50 -15.53 14.69
N GLY A 237 23.47 -16.25 15.15
CA GLY A 237 22.51 -15.74 16.13
C GLY A 237 21.62 -14.61 15.60
N LEU A 238 21.56 -14.43 14.29
CA LEU A 238 20.76 -13.43 13.60
C LEU A 238 19.43 -14.03 13.14
N ASN A 239 18.37 -13.22 13.18
CA ASN A 239 17.07 -13.60 12.64
C ASN A 239 16.63 -12.57 11.58
N VAL A 240 16.34 -13.06 10.38
CA VAL A 240 15.86 -12.27 9.25
C VAL A 240 14.35 -12.15 9.35
N VAL A 241 13.86 -10.93 9.62
CA VAL A 241 12.43 -10.66 9.78
C VAL A 241 11.74 -10.69 8.42
N ARG A 242 12.29 -9.94 7.46
CA ARG A 242 11.75 -9.78 6.10
C ARG A 242 12.81 -9.24 5.15
N VAL A 243 12.57 -9.46 3.87
CA VAL A 243 13.33 -8.83 2.79
C VAL A 243 12.37 -7.99 1.96
N ASN A 244 12.66 -6.70 1.83
CA ASN A 244 11.88 -5.79 1.00
C ASN A 244 12.57 -5.70 -0.36
N PHE A 245 11.81 -5.95 -1.43
CA PHE A 245 12.30 -5.88 -2.79
C PHE A 245 11.83 -4.56 -3.41
N ASP A 246 12.75 -3.59 -3.57
CA ASP A 246 12.39 -2.23 -3.93
C ASP A 246 12.23 -2.07 -5.44
N ARG A 247 13.29 -2.39 -6.20
CA ARG A 247 13.33 -2.14 -7.65
C ARG A 247 14.14 -3.22 -8.35
N ALA A 248 13.63 -3.65 -9.51
CA ALA A 248 14.38 -4.42 -10.49
C ALA A 248 14.13 -3.77 -11.83
N ASP A 249 15.13 -3.10 -12.39
CA ASP A 249 15.02 -2.43 -13.68
C ASP A 249 16.19 -2.85 -14.60
N PRO A 250 15.97 -2.95 -15.92
CA PRO A 250 17.07 -3.11 -16.86
C PRO A 250 18.01 -1.89 -16.84
N PRO A 251 19.30 -2.06 -17.22
CA PRO A 251 20.23 -0.94 -17.38
C PRO A 251 19.67 0.14 -18.30
N ARG A 252 20.02 1.40 -18.01
CA ARG A 252 19.48 2.57 -18.70
C ARG A 252 19.84 2.58 -20.19
N GLU A 253 20.92 1.92 -20.56
CA GLU A 253 21.43 1.81 -21.93
C GLU A 253 20.48 0.99 -22.82
N VAL A 254 19.75 0.01 -22.26
CA VAL A 254 18.92 -0.94 -23.01
C VAL A 254 17.42 -0.80 -22.74
N ILE A 255 17.03 -0.01 -21.74
CA ILE A 255 15.63 0.11 -21.30
C ILE A 255 14.66 0.51 -22.41
N ASP A 256 15.07 1.35 -23.36
CA ASP A 256 14.22 1.79 -24.46
C ASP A 256 13.98 0.67 -25.48
N ALA A 257 14.99 -0.16 -25.75
CA ALA A 257 14.85 -1.33 -26.60
C ALA A 257 13.90 -2.36 -25.96
N PHE A 258 14.00 -2.58 -24.65
CA PHE A 258 13.07 -3.44 -23.90
C PHE A 258 11.63 -2.92 -23.94
N LYS A 259 11.43 -1.62 -23.71
CA LYS A 259 10.10 -0.99 -23.83
C LYS A 259 9.51 -1.17 -25.22
N ASN A 260 10.33 -1.07 -26.27
CA ASN A 260 9.89 -1.30 -27.64
C ASN A 260 9.43 -2.74 -27.85
N VAL A 261 10.19 -3.75 -27.39
CA VAL A 261 9.78 -5.16 -27.48
C VAL A 261 8.47 -5.41 -26.72
N GLN A 262 8.36 -4.93 -25.48
CA GLN A 262 7.14 -5.06 -24.69
C GLN A 262 5.94 -4.37 -25.36
N SER A 263 6.14 -3.18 -25.93
CA SER A 263 5.08 -2.47 -26.66
C SER A 263 4.62 -3.26 -27.89
N ALA A 264 5.55 -3.90 -28.61
CA ALA A 264 5.26 -4.73 -29.76
C ALA A 264 4.52 -6.02 -29.38
N GLU A 265 4.90 -6.67 -28.28
CA GLU A 265 4.19 -7.83 -27.74
C GLU A 265 2.76 -7.46 -27.30
N GLN A 266 2.61 -6.36 -26.57
CA GLN A 266 1.29 -5.85 -26.18
C GLN A 266 0.44 -5.51 -27.41
N GLN A 267 1.04 -4.94 -28.45
CA GLN A 267 0.35 -4.64 -29.70
C GLN A 267 -0.05 -5.92 -30.44
N ARG A 268 0.82 -6.93 -30.52
CA ARG A 268 0.52 -8.25 -31.08
C ARG A 268 -0.67 -8.88 -30.34
N ASP A 269 -0.62 -8.92 -29.02
CA ASP A 269 -1.68 -9.53 -28.20
C ASP A 269 -3.00 -8.77 -28.32
N ARG A 270 -2.94 -7.44 -28.43
CA ARG A 270 -4.12 -6.61 -28.73
C ARG A 270 -4.70 -6.95 -30.09
N LEU A 271 -3.89 -6.95 -31.15
CA LEU A 271 -4.34 -7.25 -32.50
C LEU A 271 -4.92 -8.66 -32.61
N GLN A 272 -4.32 -9.63 -31.92
CA GLN A 272 -4.86 -10.99 -31.84
C GLN A 272 -6.22 -11.01 -31.16
N LYS A 273 -6.38 -10.35 -30.01
CA LYS A 273 -7.67 -10.25 -29.30
C LYS A 273 -8.72 -9.51 -30.11
N GLU A 274 -8.35 -8.47 -30.85
CA GLU A 274 -9.25 -7.74 -31.76
C GLU A 274 -9.70 -8.63 -32.92
N ALA A 275 -8.78 -9.41 -33.51
CA ALA A 275 -9.09 -10.37 -34.55
C ALA A 275 -10.01 -11.49 -34.06
N ASP A 276 -9.73 -12.04 -32.87
CA ASP A 276 -10.58 -13.05 -32.22
C ASP A 276 -11.97 -12.48 -31.91
N ALA A 277 -12.04 -11.25 -31.39
CA ALA A 277 -13.30 -10.57 -31.13
C ALA A 277 -14.10 -10.38 -32.43
N TYR A 278 -13.47 -9.90 -33.50
CA TYR A 278 -14.11 -9.74 -34.81
C TYR A 278 -14.63 -11.08 -35.36
N ALA A 279 -13.81 -12.13 -35.34
CA ALA A 279 -14.20 -13.46 -35.79
C ALA A 279 -15.41 -14.00 -35.00
N ASN A 280 -15.39 -13.83 -33.67
CA ASN A 280 -16.49 -14.22 -32.79
C ASN A 280 -17.76 -13.40 -33.07
N THR A 281 -17.65 -12.09 -33.30
CA THR A 281 -18.80 -11.23 -33.65
C THR A 281 -19.41 -11.62 -34.99
N VAL A 282 -18.59 -11.85 -36.02
CA VAL A 282 -19.08 -12.27 -37.35
C VAL A 282 -19.75 -13.63 -37.27
N LEU A 283 -19.14 -14.60 -36.57
CA LEU A 283 -19.71 -15.93 -36.39
C LEU A 283 -21.03 -15.89 -35.61
N ALA A 284 -21.10 -15.10 -34.53
CA ALA A 284 -22.32 -14.91 -33.75
C ALA A 284 -23.41 -14.23 -34.58
N GLY A 285 -23.05 -13.19 -35.36
CA GLY A 285 -23.97 -12.50 -36.26
C GLY A 285 -24.54 -13.43 -37.34
N ALA A 286 -23.69 -14.23 -37.98
CA ALA A 286 -24.11 -15.22 -38.98
C ALA A 286 -25.04 -16.29 -38.40
N ARG A 287 -24.74 -16.79 -37.18
CA ARG A 287 -25.63 -17.71 -36.46
C ARG A 287 -26.97 -17.07 -36.10
N GLY A 288 -26.95 -15.81 -35.66
CA GLY A 288 -28.16 -15.04 -35.36
C GLY A 288 -29.04 -14.86 -36.60
N GLN A 289 -28.46 -14.48 -37.74
CA GLN A 289 -29.18 -14.34 -39.01
C GLN A 289 -29.75 -15.68 -39.50
N ALA A 290 -28.99 -16.76 -39.40
CA ALA A 290 -29.45 -18.10 -39.77
C ALA A 290 -30.64 -18.55 -38.90
N ALA A 291 -30.55 -18.33 -37.58
CA ALA A 291 -31.65 -18.62 -36.66
C ALA A 291 -32.87 -17.74 -36.97
N GLN A 292 -32.70 -16.44 -37.18
CA GLN A 292 -33.79 -15.52 -37.54
C GLN A 292 -34.50 -15.97 -38.81
N LEU A 293 -33.76 -16.32 -39.88
CA LEU A 293 -34.35 -16.78 -41.13
C LEU A 293 -35.15 -18.07 -40.96
N LEU A 294 -34.65 -18.99 -40.12
CA LEU A 294 -35.34 -20.24 -39.81
C LEU A 294 -36.64 -19.97 -39.08
N GLU A 295 -36.61 -19.14 -38.03
CA GLU A 295 -37.79 -18.72 -37.27
C GLU A 295 -38.81 -17.97 -38.14
N GLU A 296 -38.36 -17.10 -39.04
CA GLU A 296 -39.22 -16.41 -40.01
C GLU A 296 -39.89 -17.40 -40.98
N ALA A 297 -39.16 -18.42 -41.44
CA ALA A 297 -39.70 -19.46 -42.30
C ALA A 297 -40.72 -20.34 -41.56
N GLU A 298 -40.46 -20.67 -40.30
CA GLU A 298 -41.40 -21.41 -39.43
C GLU A 298 -42.65 -20.59 -39.12
N ALA A 299 -42.49 -19.29 -38.83
CA ALA A 299 -43.60 -18.37 -38.63
C ALA A 299 -44.46 -18.23 -39.89
N TYR A 300 -43.84 -18.10 -41.07
CA TYR A 300 -44.56 -18.04 -42.34
C TYR A 300 -45.32 -19.34 -42.62
N ARG A 301 -44.67 -20.50 -42.41
CA ARG A 301 -45.31 -21.81 -42.53
C ARG A 301 -46.52 -21.91 -41.61
N ALA A 302 -46.36 -21.56 -40.33
CA ALA A 302 -47.44 -21.58 -39.36
C ALA A 302 -48.58 -20.64 -39.76
N GLN A 303 -48.26 -19.43 -40.24
CA GLN A 303 -49.25 -18.47 -40.73
C GLN A 303 -50.05 -19.04 -41.92
N VAL A 304 -49.40 -19.62 -42.91
CA VAL A 304 -50.06 -20.20 -44.09
C VAL A 304 -50.97 -21.37 -43.68
N ILE A 305 -50.50 -22.26 -42.81
CA ILE A 305 -51.31 -23.39 -42.31
C ILE A 305 -52.52 -22.86 -41.53
N ASN A 306 -52.31 -21.97 -40.56
CA ASN A 306 -53.39 -21.41 -39.75
C ASN A 306 -54.42 -20.64 -40.60
N GLN A 307 -53.96 -19.92 -41.63
CA GLN A 307 -54.85 -19.22 -42.53
C GLN A 307 -55.66 -20.19 -43.40
N ALA A 308 -55.04 -21.24 -43.94
CA ALA A 308 -55.73 -22.28 -44.71
C ALA A 308 -56.75 -23.03 -43.83
N GLU A 309 -56.39 -23.38 -42.60
CA GLU A 309 -57.29 -24.00 -41.63
C GLU A 309 -58.44 -23.06 -41.26
N GLY A 310 -58.17 -21.78 -41.00
CA GLY A 310 -59.20 -20.78 -40.72
C GLY A 310 -60.17 -20.58 -41.89
N GLU A 311 -59.66 -20.53 -43.12
CA GLU A 311 -60.48 -20.47 -44.34
C GLU A 311 -61.31 -21.73 -44.54
N ALA A 312 -60.73 -22.92 -44.30
CA ALA A 312 -61.44 -24.19 -44.36
C ALA A 312 -62.54 -24.29 -43.29
N SER A 313 -62.25 -23.93 -42.03
CA SER A 313 -63.24 -23.88 -40.95
C SER A 313 -64.37 -22.90 -41.27
N ARG A 314 -64.05 -21.72 -41.82
CA ARG A 314 -65.05 -20.75 -42.26
C ARG A 314 -65.92 -21.33 -43.39
N PHE A 315 -65.32 -22.00 -44.37
CA PHE A 315 -66.06 -22.63 -45.46
C PHE A 315 -66.99 -23.73 -44.94
N LEU A 316 -66.51 -24.61 -44.06
CA LEU A 316 -67.31 -25.67 -43.46
C LEU A 316 -68.51 -25.12 -42.68
N ALA A 317 -68.31 -24.06 -41.88
CA ALA A 317 -69.39 -23.39 -41.16
C ALA A 317 -70.46 -22.82 -42.13
N VAL A 318 -70.04 -22.18 -43.23
CA VAL A 318 -70.97 -21.67 -44.25
C VAL A 318 -71.69 -22.82 -44.97
N LEU A 319 -71.00 -23.92 -45.27
CA LEU A 319 -71.56 -25.09 -45.93
C LEU A 319 -72.65 -25.76 -45.07
N GLU A 320 -72.43 -25.85 -43.76
CA GLU A 320 -73.41 -26.39 -42.82
C GLU A 320 -74.73 -25.60 -42.86
N GLU A 321 -74.65 -24.27 -42.80
CA GLU A 321 -75.82 -23.39 -42.89
C GLU A 321 -76.46 -23.40 -44.28
N TYR A 322 -75.66 -23.46 -45.34
CA TYR A 322 -76.15 -23.59 -46.71
C TYR A 322 -76.97 -24.87 -46.91
N ARG A 323 -76.57 -25.99 -46.28
CA ARG A 323 -77.32 -27.26 -46.32
C ARG A 323 -78.69 -27.15 -45.62
N LYS A 324 -78.80 -26.31 -44.58
CA LYS A 324 -80.08 -26.07 -43.87
C LYS A 324 -81.04 -25.20 -44.69
N ALA A 325 -80.53 -24.14 -45.34
CA ALA A 325 -81.35 -23.21 -46.13
C ALA A 325 -80.59 -22.65 -47.35
N PRO A 326 -80.67 -23.29 -48.53
CA PRO A 326 -79.82 -22.96 -49.67
C PRO A 326 -80.17 -21.62 -50.34
N GLU A 327 -81.45 -21.28 -50.51
CA GLU A 327 -81.86 -20.06 -51.24
C GLU A 327 -81.52 -18.78 -50.46
N VAL A 328 -81.80 -18.76 -49.16
CA VAL A 328 -81.56 -17.59 -48.29
C VAL A 328 -80.07 -17.33 -48.13
N THR A 329 -79.28 -18.41 -47.94
CA THR A 329 -77.83 -18.31 -47.79
C THR A 329 -77.15 -17.79 -49.06
N ARG A 330 -77.57 -18.28 -50.23
CA ARG A 330 -77.05 -17.78 -51.53
C ARG A 330 -77.37 -16.31 -51.75
N LYS A 331 -78.62 -15.90 -51.48
CA LYS A 331 -79.05 -14.50 -51.63
C LYS A 331 -78.30 -13.58 -50.68
N ARG A 332 -78.08 -14.00 -49.41
CA ARG A 332 -77.26 -13.25 -48.44
C ARG A 332 -75.81 -13.10 -48.93
N LEU A 333 -75.14 -14.20 -49.30
CA LEU A 333 -73.77 -14.17 -49.81
C LEU A 333 -73.62 -13.24 -51.02
N TYR A 334 -74.57 -13.29 -51.96
CA TYR A 334 -74.59 -12.40 -53.12
C TYR A 334 -74.75 -10.93 -52.71
N LEU A 335 -75.70 -10.61 -51.84
CA LEU A 335 -75.91 -9.24 -51.39
C LEU A 335 -74.71 -8.72 -50.59
N GLU A 336 -74.10 -9.51 -49.70
CA GLU A 336 -72.91 -9.11 -48.93
C GLU A 336 -71.66 -8.94 -49.82
N THR A 337 -71.47 -9.82 -50.79
CA THR A 337 -70.36 -9.69 -51.75
C THR A 337 -70.58 -8.47 -52.64
N MET A 338 -71.80 -8.27 -53.12
CA MET A 338 -72.16 -7.12 -53.93
C MET A 338 -72.07 -5.81 -53.11
N GLU A 339 -72.46 -5.80 -51.84
CA GLU A 339 -72.27 -4.68 -50.93
C GLU A 339 -70.79 -4.36 -50.73
N ARG A 340 -69.96 -5.38 -50.48
CA ARG A 340 -68.51 -5.20 -50.28
C ARG A 340 -67.80 -4.72 -51.54
N VAL A 341 -68.16 -5.26 -52.70
CA VAL A 341 -67.57 -4.85 -53.99
C VAL A 341 -68.09 -3.48 -54.36
N LEU A 342 -69.41 -3.28 -54.44
CA LEU A 342 -70.02 -2.00 -54.78
C LEU A 342 -69.67 -0.91 -53.76
N GLY A 343 -69.47 -1.23 -52.49
CA GLY A 343 -69.03 -0.25 -51.47
C GLY A 343 -67.63 0.31 -51.70
N LYS A 344 -66.78 -0.37 -52.49
CA LYS A 344 -65.44 0.10 -52.86
C LYS A 344 -65.39 0.81 -54.22
N VAL A 345 -66.48 0.81 -54.99
CA VAL A 345 -66.55 1.46 -56.30
C VAL A 345 -67.41 2.72 -56.20
N ASP A 346 -66.96 3.81 -56.80
CA ASP A 346 -67.73 5.06 -56.87
C ASP A 346 -68.93 4.87 -57.82
N LYS A 347 -70.16 5.06 -57.33
CA LYS A 347 -71.41 4.75 -58.07
C LYS A 347 -72.07 6.02 -58.58
N PHE A 348 -72.58 5.97 -59.81
CA PHE A 348 -73.42 7.02 -60.40
C PHE A 348 -74.78 6.40 -60.77
N ILE A 349 -75.88 6.97 -60.27
CA ILE A 349 -77.25 6.49 -60.50
C ILE A 349 -77.96 7.52 -61.38
N ILE A 350 -78.52 7.07 -62.51
CA ILE A 350 -79.25 7.91 -63.46
C ILE A 350 -80.71 7.45 -63.43
N ASP A 351 -81.65 8.38 -63.28
CA ASP A 351 -83.10 8.13 -63.20
C ASP A 351 -83.74 8.07 -64.60
N GLU A 352 -84.42 6.97 -64.93
CA GLU A 352 -85.11 6.77 -66.22
C GLU A 352 -86.41 7.59 -66.36
N GLY A 353 -86.86 8.28 -65.30
CA GLY A 353 -88.02 9.18 -65.34
C GLY A 353 -87.75 10.61 -65.80
N ALA A 354 -86.49 11.01 -65.95
CA ALA A 354 -86.12 12.34 -66.46
C ALA A 354 -85.76 12.23 -67.95
N GLY A 355 -86.63 12.76 -68.80
CA GLY A 355 -86.48 12.75 -70.25
C GLY A 355 -85.09 13.19 -70.75
N ALA A 356 -84.73 12.60 -71.88
CA ALA A 356 -83.43 12.57 -72.56
C ALA A 356 -82.76 13.92 -72.95
N ASN A 357 -82.89 14.99 -72.18
CA ASN A 357 -82.17 16.25 -72.39
C ASN A 357 -81.85 16.90 -71.03
N GLY A 358 -80.60 16.76 -70.55
CA GLY A 358 -80.08 17.69 -69.53
C GLY A 358 -79.17 17.16 -68.43
N VAL A 359 -78.74 15.89 -68.42
CA VAL A 359 -77.73 15.43 -67.45
C VAL A 359 -76.40 15.25 -68.17
N VAL A 360 -75.58 16.31 -68.18
CA VAL A 360 -74.17 16.20 -68.58
C VAL A 360 -73.42 15.58 -67.40
N PRO A 361 -72.72 14.45 -67.57
CA PRO A 361 -71.95 13.84 -66.48
C PRO A 361 -70.90 14.83 -65.99
N TYR A 362 -71.09 15.41 -64.80
CA TYR A 362 -70.05 16.22 -64.17
C TYR A 362 -68.99 15.28 -63.62
N LEU A 363 -67.86 15.20 -64.33
CA LEU A 363 -66.65 14.57 -63.83
C LEU A 363 -65.85 15.63 -63.06
N PRO A 364 -65.87 15.67 -61.72
CA PRO A 364 -65.07 16.61 -60.95
C PRO A 364 -63.59 16.26 -61.08
N LEU A 365 -62.91 16.81 -62.08
CA LEU A 365 -61.46 16.66 -62.27
C LEU A 365 -60.65 17.18 -61.06
N ASN A 366 -61.24 18.05 -60.22
CA ASN A 366 -60.60 18.56 -59.01
C ASN A 366 -60.53 17.55 -57.85
N GLU A 367 -61.36 16.49 -57.83
CA GLU A 367 -61.40 15.54 -56.71
C GLU A 367 -60.53 14.30 -56.92
N LEU A 368 -60.22 13.96 -58.17
CA LEU A 368 -59.26 12.89 -58.51
C LEU A 368 -57.84 13.19 -57.98
N GLY A 369 -57.44 14.46 -57.90
CA GLY A 369 -56.14 14.86 -57.33
C GLY A 369 -56.08 14.83 -55.79
N ARG A 370 -57.19 15.08 -55.08
CA ARG A 370 -57.18 15.14 -53.60
C ARG A 370 -57.04 13.76 -52.96
N LYS A 371 -57.62 12.71 -53.55
CA LYS A 371 -57.52 11.33 -53.02
C LYS A 371 -56.11 10.73 -53.17
N ALA A 372 -55.31 11.23 -54.11
CA ALA A 372 -53.91 10.83 -54.28
C ALA A 372 -52.93 11.51 -53.30
N THR A 373 -53.35 12.58 -52.60
CA THR A 373 -52.45 13.41 -51.77
C THR A 373 -52.60 13.16 -50.26
N ASN A 374 -53.35 12.16 -49.83
CA ASN A 374 -53.37 11.71 -48.43
C ASN A 374 -52.64 10.37 -48.28
N PRO A 375 -51.34 10.35 -47.92
CA PRO A 375 -50.70 9.15 -47.42
C PRO A 375 -51.38 8.72 -46.12
N PRO A 376 -51.46 7.41 -45.82
CA PRO A 376 -51.88 6.96 -44.50
C PRO A 376 -50.95 7.54 -43.45
N ALA A 377 -51.52 8.18 -42.42
CA ALA A 377 -50.79 8.72 -41.30
C ALA A 377 -49.98 7.60 -40.62
N THR A 378 -48.66 7.67 -40.75
CA THR A 378 -47.72 6.87 -39.97
C THR A 378 -47.80 7.36 -38.53
N SER A 379 -48.39 6.56 -37.65
CA SER A 379 -48.33 6.77 -36.21
C SER A 379 -46.89 6.54 -35.73
N ASN A 380 -46.11 7.61 -35.60
CA ASN A 380 -44.83 7.59 -34.91
C ASN A 380 -45.04 7.25 -33.44
N THR A 381 -44.72 6.01 -33.06
CA THR A 381 -44.58 5.62 -31.66
C THR A 381 -43.20 6.08 -31.18
N ASN A 382 -43.19 7.18 -30.45
CA ASN A 382 -42.03 7.77 -29.83
C ASN A 382 -41.64 6.90 -28.62
N VAL A 383 -40.61 6.06 -28.75
CA VAL A 383 -40.00 5.36 -27.60
C VAL A 383 -38.97 6.30 -26.99
N GLY A 384 -39.35 6.88 -25.85
CA GLY A 384 -38.46 7.69 -25.02
C GLY A 384 -37.30 6.87 -24.48
N GLY A 385 -36.08 7.33 -24.74
CA GLY A 385 -34.89 6.91 -24.02
C GLY A 385 -34.91 7.47 -22.61
N ALA A 386 -34.76 6.58 -21.64
CA ALA A 386 -34.32 6.91 -20.29
C ALA A 386 -32.79 6.90 -20.29
N ASN A 387 -32.20 7.99 -19.77
CA ASN A 387 -30.88 7.96 -19.14
C ASN A 387 -30.96 7.24 -17.80
#